data_AF-A0A7J6NF11-F1
#
_entry.id   AF-A0A7J6NF11-F1
#
_cell.length_a   1.000
_cell.length_b   1.000
_cell.length_c   1.000
_cell.angle_alpha   90.00
_cell.angle_beta   90.00
_cell.angle_gamma   90.00
#
_symmetry.space_group_name_H-M   'P 1'
#
loop_
_entity.id
_entity.type
_entity.pdbx_description
1 polymer ?
#
loop_
_entity_poly.entity_id
_entity_poly.type
_entity_poly.pdbx_seq_one_letter_code
_entity_poly.pdbx_strand_id
1 'polypeptide(L)'
;MGICLPTLSSVRGLCWKVGITRGSGSRSNNQQQQYREVTIGTPCHTYSGNSVSTRRYNWWTFWPLSLLFQFRRLANCYFLLAAIIVSIPDVGSLNPISAILPLAFVLLVSIAREFVEEWLAYKRDKETNRELTRRVTTQGSIEKVEWSRLFPGDIIMVRESEPLPADMILLLSSHGADPKRGCVAFMETSNLDGETNLKTRQAPKLVSDIISEGRRSRSLLLQRQSSRSTGDTKQREGSPQMEIDSQLPEDGFRLYKRQSTGFIAKKEPLATLVNTMSMQFEAPSADLLKFKGSLSPLSNTEDEGTIEALSMDNLLLRGCTLKNTPWVLGVVVYAGHESRFMISNHGGFAPAKRSTVDIAMNKYVLTLFILQAILCVIATIIFGTLPSPNSSDYPWYLSGLSDQTPLINYLSYFVLLNSLIPVSLWVSGEVLRVAQAFLIEWDNELYDVERKLAARCNSKS
;
A
#
# COMPACT_ATOMS: atom_id res chain seq x y z
N MET A 1 -45.59 -16.14 21.09
CA MET A 1 -44.13 -16.34 21.01
C MET A 1 -43.75 -16.33 19.53
N GLY A 2 -43.44 -15.15 18.99
CA GLY A 2 -43.04 -14.98 17.59
C GLY A 2 -41.56 -14.66 17.52
N ILE A 3 -40.78 -15.55 16.92
CA ILE A 3 -39.35 -15.33 16.66
C ILE A 3 -39.25 -14.83 15.21
N CYS A 4 -39.05 -13.52 15.05
CA CYS A 4 -38.67 -12.92 13.78
C CYS A 4 -37.21 -13.26 13.45
N LEU A 5 -36.95 -13.96 12.35
CA LEU A 5 -35.62 -14.03 11.74
C LEU A 5 -35.30 -12.69 11.05
N PRO A 6 -34.11 -12.10 11.25
CA PRO A 6 -33.68 -10.95 10.49
C PRO A 6 -33.20 -11.36 9.08
N THR A 7 -33.59 -10.55 8.11
CA THR A 7 -33.28 -10.67 6.69
C THR A 7 -31.81 -10.40 6.37
N LEU A 8 -31.29 -11.11 5.36
CA LEU A 8 -29.96 -10.95 4.77
C LEU A 8 -29.80 -9.55 4.11
N SER A 9 -29.40 -8.54 4.87
CA SER A 9 -28.82 -7.31 4.30
C SER A 9 -27.72 -6.66 5.15
N SER A 10 -27.38 -7.22 6.32
CA SER A 10 -26.37 -6.65 7.23
C SER A 10 -25.22 -7.60 7.51
N VAL A 11 -24.41 -7.92 6.48
CA VAL A 11 -23.10 -8.57 6.67
C VAL A 11 -22.05 -7.88 5.80
N ARG A 12 -21.87 -6.57 6.01
CA ARG A 12 -20.69 -5.81 5.54
C ARG A 12 -19.78 -5.33 6.67
N GLY A 13 -20.01 -5.75 7.91
CA GLY A 13 -19.37 -5.17 9.10
C GLY A 13 -18.51 -6.08 9.99
N LEU A 14 -18.25 -7.34 9.63
CA LEU A 14 -17.36 -8.20 10.44
C LEU A 14 -15.96 -8.28 9.84
N CYS A 15 -15.18 -7.21 10.04
CA CYS A 15 -13.73 -7.28 10.00
C CYS A 15 -13.25 -7.79 11.36
N TRP A 16 -12.81 -9.04 11.40
CA TRP A 16 -12.24 -9.68 12.59
C TRP A 16 -10.96 -8.96 12.98
N LYS A 17 -11.06 -8.13 14.02
CA LYS A 17 -9.93 -7.51 14.71
C LYS A 17 -9.34 -8.55 15.66
N VAL A 18 -8.56 -9.48 15.13
CA VAL A 18 -7.81 -10.46 15.96
C VAL A 18 -6.62 -9.75 16.59
N GLY A 19 -6.51 -9.92 17.90
CA GLY A 19 -5.70 -9.14 18.83
C GLY A 19 -4.23 -8.97 18.46
N ILE A 20 -3.83 -7.71 18.34
CA ILE A 20 -2.52 -7.25 18.79
C ILE A 20 -2.76 -6.65 20.18
N THR A 21 -2.08 -7.19 21.19
CA THR A 21 -2.11 -6.73 22.57
C THR A 21 -1.88 -5.22 22.66
N ARG A 22 -2.95 -4.46 22.90
CA ARG A 22 -2.85 -3.05 23.33
C ARG A 22 -2.80 -3.03 24.85
N GLY A 23 -1.70 -2.48 25.38
CA GLY A 23 -1.60 -2.04 26.76
C GLY A 23 -2.75 -1.08 27.10
N SER A 24 -3.14 -1.11 28.38
CA SER A 24 -4.26 -0.37 28.92
C SER A 24 -4.14 1.14 28.66
N GLY A 25 -5.24 1.72 28.20
CA GLY A 25 -5.43 3.14 28.05
C GLY A 25 -6.92 3.41 28.00
N SER A 26 -7.43 4.03 29.06
CA SER A 26 -8.83 4.38 29.30
C SER A 26 -9.49 5.04 28.08
N ARG A 27 -10.69 4.58 27.73
CA ARG A 27 -11.57 5.22 26.73
C ARG A 27 -12.24 6.44 27.38
N SER A 28 -11.81 7.64 27.01
CA SER A 28 -12.66 8.83 27.07
C SER A 28 -13.03 9.27 25.65
N ASN A 29 -14.32 9.39 25.40
CA ASN A 29 -14.89 10.06 24.24
C ASN A 29 -14.59 11.56 24.36
N ASN A 30 -13.81 12.10 23.43
CA ASN A 30 -13.85 13.52 23.04
C ASN A 30 -13.33 13.61 21.60
N GLN A 31 -14.20 13.96 20.65
CA GLN A 31 -13.81 14.39 19.31
C GLN A 31 -13.26 15.83 19.39
N GLN A 32 -12.18 16.01 20.15
CA GLN A 32 -11.28 17.13 19.90
C GLN A 32 -10.47 16.72 18.66
N GLN A 33 -10.47 17.60 17.66
CA GLN A 33 -9.65 17.49 16.46
C GLN A 33 -8.20 17.33 16.94
N GLN A 34 -7.69 16.10 16.93
CA GLN A 34 -6.45 15.76 17.61
C GLN A 34 -5.29 16.25 16.75
N TYR A 35 -4.86 17.48 17.00
CA TYR A 35 -3.68 18.06 16.39
C TYR A 35 -2.45 17.24 16.80
N ARG A 36 -1.53 17.08 15.85
CA ARG A 36 -0.22 16.46 16.05
C ARG A 36 0.81 17.55 16.16
N GLU A 37 1.79 17.35 17.02
CA GLU A 37 2.91 18.27 17.20
C GLU A 37 4.21 17.53 16.95
N VAL A 38 5.05 18.10 16.08
CA VAL A 38 6.37 17.58 15.76
C VAL A 38 7.38 18.71 15.76
N THR A 39 8.46 18.53 16.49
CA THR A 39 9.59 19.47 16.52
C THR A 39 10.58 19.14 15.39
N ILE A 40 11.13 20.17 14.76
CA ILE A 40 12.05 19.99 13.63
C ILE A 40 13.40 19.42 14.12
N GLY A 41 13.81 18.27 13.58
CA GLY A 41 15.13 17.66 13.85
C GLY A 41 15.15 16.68 15.03
N THR A 42 14.03 16.49 15.72
CA THR A 42 13.89 15.50 16.80
C THR A 42 12.90 14.42 16.39
N PRO A 43 13.32 13.14 16.26
CA PRO A 43 12.43 12.07 15.88
C PRO A 43 11.36 11.84 16.96
N CYS A 44 10.09 11.94 16.57
CA CYS A 44 8.95 11.70 17.43
C CYS A 44 8.53 10.22 17.36
N HIS A 45 8.83 9.46 18.41
CA HIS A 45 8.48 8.04 18.52
C HIS A 45 7.05 7.79 19.01
N THR A 46 6.30 8.84 19.35
CA THR A 46 4.88 8.74 19.73
C THR A 46 3.99 8.38 18.54
N TYR A 47 4.41 8.75 17.34
CA TYR A 47 3.71 8.48 16.09
C TYR A 47 4.23 7.23 15.38
N SER A 48 3.48 6.75 14.39
CA SER A 48 3.87 5.56 13.64
C SER A 48 5.17 5.79 12.85
N GLY A 49 6.02 4.76 12.79
CA GLY A 49 7.23 4.78 11.97
C GLY A 49 6.94 4.53 10.49
N ASN A 50 7.94 4.69 9.63
CA ASN A 50 7.75 4.68 8.18
C ASN A 50 7.70 3.29 7.52
N SER A 51 7.64 2.22 8.30
CA SER A 51 7.48 0.85 7.77
C SER A 51 6.11 0.68 7.12
N VAL A 52 6.08 0.17 5.89
CA VAL A 52 4.85 -0.16 5.16
C VAL A 52 4.70 -1.66 4.99
N SER A 53 3.47 -2.13 5.05
CA SER A 53 3.11 -3.52 4.77
C SER A 53 1.80 -3.51 4.00
N THR A 54 1.82 -3.98 2.75
CA THR A 54 0.64 -4.11 1.89
C THR A 54 0.01 -5.51 1.99
N ARG A 55 0.64 -6.39 2.76
CA ARG A 55 0.15 -7.73 3.09
C ARG A 55 -1.20 -7.76 3.79
N ARG A 56 -2.04 -8.70 3.38
CA ARG A 56 -3.36 -8.98 3.95
C ARG A 56 -3.28 -9.94 5.13
N TYR A 57 -2.28 -10.81 5.12
CA TYR A 57 -2.13 -11.88 6.11
C TYR A 57 -0.73 -11.85 6.74
N ASN A 58 -0.68 -12.14 8.03
CA ASN A 58 0.52 -12.69 8.64
C ASN A 58 0.63 -14.19 8.31
N TRP A 59 1.83 -14.77 8.39
CA TRP A 59 2.10 -16.18 8.12
C TRP A 59 1.14 -17.14 8.84
N TRP A 60 0.87 -16.89 10.13
CA TRP A 60 -0.03 -17.71 10.95
C TRP A 60 -1.51 -17.48 10.63
N THR A 61 -1.88 -16.26 10.28
CA THR A 61 -3.27 -15.94 9.92
C THR A 61 -3.62 -16.36 8.50
N PHE A 62 -2.63 -16.58 7.63
CA PHE A 62 -2.82 -16.94 6.23
C PHE A 62 -3.64 -18.22 6.09
N TRP A 63 -3.18 -19.32 6.68
CA TRP A 63 -3.82 -20.63 6.53
C TRP A 63 -5.29 -20.68 6.97
N PRO A 64 -5.65 -20.28 8.22
CA PRO A 64 -7.03 -20.35 8.67
C PRO A 64 -7.94 -19.34 7.97
N LEU A 65 -7.48 -18.10 7.74
CA LEU A 65 -8.33 -17.08 7.13
C LEU A 65 -8.47 -17.29 5.61
N SER A 66 -7.41 -17.64 4.89
CA SER A 66 -7.47 -17.95 3.45
C SER A 66 -8.45 -19.09 3.19
N LEU A 67 -8.36 -20.18 3.96
CA LEU A 67 -9.30 -21.29 3.86
C LEU A 67 -10.74 -20.84 4.13
N LEU A 68 -10.98 -20.08 5.21
CA LEU A 68 -12.31 -19.56 5.52
C LEU A 68 -12.85 -18.63 4.42
N PHE A 69 -11.99 -17.83 3.79
CA PHE A 69 -12.36 -16.96 2.67
C PHE A 69 -12.69 -17.75 1.41
N GLN A 70 -12.05 -18.89 1.15
CA GLN A 70 -12.45 -19.77 0.05
C GLN A 70 -13.88 -20.30 0.26
N PHE A 71 -14.29 -20.60 1.49
CA PHE A 71 -15.67 -21.00 1.80
C PHE A 71 -16.69 -19.86 1.78
N ARG A 72 -16.30 -18.60 1.52
CA ARG A 72 -17.28 -17.54 1.19
C ARG A 72 -17.81 -17.65 -0.23
N ARG A 73 -17.26 -18.55 -1.05
CA ARG A 73 -17.73 -18.85 -2.40
C ARG A 73 -18.77 -19.96 -2.34
N LEU A 74 -19.94 -19.71 -2.92
CA LEU A 74 -21.07 -20.64 -2.87
C LEU A 74 -20.74 -22.02 -3.44
N ALA A 75 -19.91 -22.09 -4.48
CA ALA A 75 -19.46 -23.34 -5.08
C ALA A 75 -18.68 -24.24 -4.10
N ASN A 76 -17.77 -23.64 -3.31
CA ASN A 76 -17.00 -24.38 -2.32
C ASN A 76 -17.89 -24.92 -1.19
N CYS A 77 -18.94 -24.17 -0.81
CA CYS A 77 -19.96 -24.66 0.12
C CYS A 77 -20.76 -25.84 -0.47
N TYR A 78 -21.14 -25.76 -1.74
CA TYR A 78 -21.86 -26.84 -2.43
C TYR A 78 -21.04 -28.14 -2.45
N PHE A 79 -19.77 -28.06 -2.88
CA PHE A 79 -18.91 -29.25 -2.93
C PHE A 79 -18.60 -29.81 -1.54
N LEU A 80 -18.48 -28.96 -0.53
CA LEU A 80 -18.37 -29.42 0.86
C LEU A 80 -19.63 -30.16 1.30
N LEU A 81 -20.81 -29.62 1.01
CA LEU A 81 -22.09 -30.27 1.31
C LEU A 81 -22.22 -31.61 0.57
N ALA A 82 -21.86 -31.67 -0.71
CA ALA A 82 -21.84 -32.92 -1.47
C ALA A 82 -20.86 -33.94 -0.86
N ALA A 83 -19.65 -33.52 -0.49
CA ALA A 83 -18.66 -34.40 0.14
C ALA A 83 -19.14 -34.96 1.50
N ILE A 84 -19.83 -34.13 2.29
CA ILE A 84 -20.45 -34.58 3.55
C ILE A 84 -21.55 -35.62 3.29
N ILE A 85 -22.43 -35.37 2.30
CA ILE A 85 -23.52 -36.29 1.98
C ILE A 85 -22.99 -37.64 1.45
N VAL A 86 -21.97 -37.65 0.57
CA VAL A 86 -21.34 -38.88 0.07
C VAL A 86 -20.64 -39.65 1.18
N SER A 87 -20.19 -38.96 2.24
CA SER A 87 -19.55 -39.61 3.40
C SER A 87 -20.53 -40.36 4.30
N ILE A 88 -21.84 -40.23 4.08
CA ILE A 88 -22.87 -40.99 4.80
C ILE A 88 -22.97 -42.39 4.17
N PRO A 89 -22.66 -43.47 4.91
CA PRO A 89 -22.59 -44.83 4.35
C PRO A 89 -23.87 -45.31 3.67
N ASP A 90 -25.04 -44.88 4.15
CA ASP A 90 -26.35 -45.34 3.66
C ASP A 90 -26.86 -44.58 2.41
N VAL A 91 -26.18 -43.50 2.02
CA VAL A 91 -26.65 -42.59 0.97
C VAL A 91 -25.94 -42.82 -0.37
N GLY A 92 -24.67 -43.22 -0.33
CA GLY A 92 -23.83 -43.27 -1.53
C GLY A 92 -23.26 -44.66 -1.79
N SER A 93 -23.42 -45.16 -3.02
CA SER A 93 -22.59 -46.24 -3.55
C SER A 93 -21.20 -45.76 -4.00
N LEU A 94 -20.97 -44.44 -3.96
CA LEU A 94 -19.72 -43.80 -4.35
C LEU A 94 -18.76 -43.73 -3.16
N ASN A 95 -17.47 -43.92 -3.44
CA ASN A 95 -16.42 -43.76 -2.44
C ASN A 95 -16.34 -42.28 -1.99
N PRO A 96 -16.34 -41.97 -0.69
CA PRO A 96 -16.22 -40.58 -0.19
C PRO A 96 -15.00 -39.84 -0.73
N ILE A 97 -13.91 -40.57 -0.99
CA ILE A 97 -12.68 -40.04 -1.57
C ILE A 97 -12.92 -39.39 -2.93
N SER A 98 -13.83 -39.92 -3.78
CA SER A 98 -14.09 -39.35 -5.10
C SER A 98 -14.79 -37.99 -5.04
N ALA A 99 -15.47 -37.67 -3.94
CA ALA A 99 -16.09 -36.35 -3.73
C ALA A 99 -15.12 -35.36 -3.05
N ILE A 100 -14.29 -35.84 -2.12
CA ILE A 100 -13.33 -35.01 -1.38
C ILE A 100 -12.14 -34.59 -2.26
N LEU A 101 -11.64 -35.49 -3.10
CA LEU A 101 -10.41 -35.26 -3.87
C LEU A 101 -10.50 -34.03 -4.80
N PRO A 102 -11.57 -33.84 -5.62
CA PRO A 102 -11.69 -32.65 -6.45
C PRO A 102 -11.78 -31.35 -5.63
N LEU A 103 -12.55 -31.36 -4.53
CA LEU A 103 -12.66 -30.21 -3.63
C LEU A 103 -11.31 -29.83 -3.02
N ALA A 104 -10.57 -30.81 -2.50
CA ALA A 104 -9.25 -30.61 -1.93
C ALA A 104 -8.28 -30.03 -2.96
N PHE A 105 -8.31 -30.51 -4.20
CA PHE A 105 -7.50 -29.98 -5.29
C PHE A 105 -7.85 -28.52 -5.61
N VAL A 106 -9.14 -28.18 -5.71
CA VAL A 106 -9.59 -26.78 -5.96
C VAL A 106 -9.08 -25.87 -4.85
N LEU A 107 -9.34 -26.23 -3.58
CA LEU A 107 -8.92 -25.43 -2.44
C LEU A 107 -7.39 -25.28 -2.38
N LEU A 108 -6.65 -26.34 -2.67
CA LEU A 108 -5.19 -26.31 -2.72
C LEU A 108 -4.68 -25.31 -3.76
N VAL A 109 -5.20 -25.36 -5.00
CA VAL A 109 -4.80 -24.45 -6.08
C VAL A 109 -5.14 -23.00 -5.71
N SER A 110 -6.35 -22.75 -5.19
CA SER A 110 -6.76 -21.39 -4.81
C SER A 110 -5.91 -20.82 -3.66
N ILE A 111 -5.61 -21.63 -2.63
CA ILE A 111 -4.76 -21.22 -1.50
C ILE A 111 -3.30 -21.03 -1.96
N ALA A 112 -2.76 -21.95 -2.77
CA ALA A 112 -1.39 -21.83 -3.29
C ALA A 112 -1.22 -20.56 -4.12
N ARG A 113 -2.22 -20.21 -4.94
CA ARG A 113 -2.23 -18.97 -5.68
C ARG A 113 -2.24 -17.75 -4.75
N GLU A 114 -3.13 -17.72 -3.76
CA GLU A 114 -3.22 -16.61 -2.80
C GLU A 114 -1.91 -16.45 -2.01
N PHE A 115 -1.23 -17.56 -1.71
CA PHE A 115 0.08 -17.58 -1.08
C PHE A 115 1.15 -16.90 -1.96
N VAL A 116 1.19 -17.21 -3.26
CA VAL A 116 2.14 -16.60 -4.20
C VAL A 116 1.93 -15.08 -4.26
N GLU A 117 0.69 -14.62 -4.35
CA GLU A 117 0.36 -13.18 -4.37
C GLU A 117 0.85 -12.49 -3.07
N GLU A 118 0.64 -13.11 -1.91
CA GLU A 118 1.05 -12.59 -0.61
C GLU A 118 2.59 -12.58 -0.45
N TRP A 119 3.28 -13.61 -0.96
CA TRP A 119 4.74 -13.69 -0.96
C TRP A 119 5.38 -12.62 -1.86
N LEU A 120 4.79 -12.36 -3.02
CA LEU A 120 5.23 -11.29 -3.91
C LEU A 120 5.00 -9.90 -3.28
N ALA A 121 3.89 -9.71 -2.54
CA ALA A 121 3.67 -8.50 -1.74
C ALA A 121 4.72 -8.37 -0.62
N TYR A 122 5.02 -9.44 0.12
CA TYR A 122 6.09 -9.45 1.11
C TYR A 122 7.44 -9.00 0.54
N LYS A 123 7.83 -9.55 -0.63
CA LYS A 123 9.09 -9.23 -1.27
C LYS A 123 9.16 -7.75 -1.64
N ARG A 124 8.11 -7.21 -2.25
CA ARG A 124 8.01 -5.77 -2.60
C ARG A 124 8.06 -4.88 -1.36
N ASP A 125 7.29 -5.20 -0.32
CA ASP A 125 7.30 -4.45 0.94
C ASP A 125 8.69 -4.43 1.57
N LYS A 126 9.40 -5.56 1.55
CA LYS A 126 10.76 -5.68 2.08
C LYS A 126 11.76 -4.86 1.27
N GLU A 127 11.63 -4.81 -0.06
CA GLU A 127 12.44 -3.95 -0.93
C GLU A 127 12.19 -2.47 -0.61
N THR A 128 10.93 -2.01 -0.59
CA THR A 128 10.59 -0.62 -0.25
C THR A 128 11.06 -0.20 1.15
N ASN A 129 10.91 -1.07 2.15
CA ASN A 129 11.32 -0.76 3.53
C ASN A 129 12.84 -0.72 3.73
N ARG A 130 13.61 -1.35 2.84
CA ARG A 130 15.08 -1.41 2.85
C ARG A 130 15.73 -0.36 1.96
N GLU A 131 14.93 0.36 1.16
CA GLU A 131 15.42 1.48 0.36
C GLU A 131 16.14 2.49 1.27
N LEU A 132 17.26 3.03 0.80
CA LEU A 132 18.08 3.94 1.59
C LEU A 132 17.74 5.39 1.26
N THR A 133 17.61 6.21 2.30
CA THR A 133 17.53 7.67 2.18
C THR A 133 18.62 8.35 3.01
N ARG A 134 18.73 9.66 2.88
CA ARG A 134 19.75 10.49 3.54
C ARG A 134 19.10 11.29 4.65
N ARG A 135 19.28 10.87 5.90
CA ARG A 135 18.85 11.64 7.08
C ARG A 135 19.92 12.67 7.42
N VAL A 136 19.51 13.89 7.71
CA VAL A 136 20.39 14.97 8.17
C VAL A 136 20.27 15.09 9.67
N THR A 137 21.36 14.80 10.39
CA THR A 137 21.44 14.92 11.84
C THR A 137 21.39 16.39 12.24
N THR A 138 20.99 16.66 13.49
CA THR A 138 20.98 18.00 14.11
C THR A 138 22.33 18.73 14.01
N GLN A 139 23.44 17.99 13.94
CA GLN A 139 24.81 18.51 13.78
C GLN A 139 25.21 18.78 12.33
N GLY A 140 24.32 18.56 11.36
CA GLY A 140 24.53 18.73 9.93
C GLY A 140 25.24 17.56 9.23
N SER A 141 25.48 16.43 9.90
CA SER A 141 25.98 15.21 9.27
C SER A 141 24.88 14.51 8.46
N ILE A 142 25.27 13.87 7.35
CA ILE A 142 24.35 13.09 6.52
C ILE A 142 24.58 11.60 6.79
N GLU A 143 23.55 10.94 7.28
CA GLU A 143 23.52 9.49 7.55
C GLU A 143 22.64 8.78 6.53
N LYS A 144 23.09 7.63 6.02
CA LYS A 144 22.23 6.76 5.20
C LYS A 144 21.38 5.89 6.11
N VAL A 145 20.07 5.94 5.93
CA VAL A 145 19.09 5.25 6.79
C VAL A 145 18.05 4.56 5.92
N GLU A 146 17.62 3.36 6.31
CA GLU A 146 16.52 2.63 5.66
C GLU A 146 15.20 3.38 5.80
N TRP A 147 14.34 3.32 4.78
CA TRP A 147 13.04 3.98 4.79
C TRP A 147 12.19 3.56 5.99
N SER A 148 12.24 2.30 6.41
CA SER A 148 11.48 1.81 7.56
C SER A 148 11.88 2.41 8.91
N ARG A 149 13.07 3.02 9.01
CA ARG A 149 13.59 3.61 10.25
C ARG A 149 13.33 5.12 10.38
N LEU A 150 12.60 5.70 9.44
CA LEU A 150 12.23 7.13 9.51
C LEU A 150 11.06 7.32 10.47
N PHE A 151 11.12 8.41 11.23
CA PHE A 151 10.06 8.88 12.13
C PHE A 151 9.68 10.32 11.81
N PRO A 152 8.45 10.76 12.13
CA PRO A 152 8.09 12.18 12.08
C PRO A 152 9.08 13.03 12.87
N GLY A 153 9.50 14.16 12.32
CA GLY A 153 10.52 15.05 12.89
C GLY A 153 11.92 14.82 12.35
N ASP A 154 12.19 13.69 11.70
CA ASP A 154 13.45 13.47 10.97
C ASP A 154 13.57 14.46 9.80
N ILE A 155 14.79 14.98 9.59
CA ILE A 155 15.12 15.82 8.43
C ILE A 155 15.74 14.93 7.36
N ILE A 156 15.16 14.94 6.17
CA ILE A 156 15.56 14.08 5.05
C ILE A 156 16.00 14.92 3.87
N MET A 157 17.12 14.51 3.28
CA MET A 157 17.63 15.04 2.03
C MET A 157 17.26 14.11 0.87
N VAL A 158 16.48 14.62 -0.07
CA VAL A 158 16.09 13.91 -1.30
C VAL A 158 16.74 14.59 -2.48
N ARG A 159 17.27 13.81 -3.43
CA ARG A 159 17.89 14.33 -4.66
C ARG A 159 16.97 14.23 -5.85
N GLU A 160 17.34 14.93 -6.91
CA GLU A 160 16.62 14.88 -8.17
C GLU A 160 16.45 13.44 -8.68
N SER A 161 15.27 13.17 -9.23
CA SER A 161 14.81 11.86 -9.72
C SER A 161 14.74 10.75 -8.66
N GLU A 162 14.88 11.06 -7.37
CA GLU A 162 14.59 10.12 -6.28
C GLU A 162 13.13 10.25 -5.81
N PRO A 163 12.47 9.14 -5.43
CA PRO A 163 11.14 9.17 -4.85
C PRO A 163 11.17 9.68 -3.40
N LEU A 164 10.13 10.39 -3.00
CA LEU A 164 9.95 10.91 -1.65
C LEU A 164 9.56 9.76 -0.68
N PRO A 165 10.30 9.56 0.42
CA PRO A 165 10.15 8.37 1.29
C PRO A 165 8.94 8.42 2.24
N ALA A 166 8.47 9.62 2.55
CA ALA A 166 7.38 9.92 3.49
C ALA A 166 6.76 11.27 3.12
N ASP A 167 5.68 11.66 3.79
CA ASP A 167 5.13 13.00 3.62
C ASP A 167 5.97 13.99 4.43
N MET A 168 6.47 15.04 3.77
CA MET A 168 7.43 15.97 4.36
C MET A 168 7.05 17.42 4.09
N ILE A 169 7.31 18.32 5.04
CA ILE A 169 7.26 19.76 4.78
C ILE A 169 8.60 20.20 4.18
N LEU A 170 8.55 20.94 3.08
CA LEU A 170 9.74 21.50 2.43
C LEU A 170 10.37 22.58 3.33
N LEU A 171 11.63 22.39 3.70
CA LEU A 171 12.41 23.39 4.45
C LEU A 171 13.35 24.16 3.53
N LEU A 172 14.11 23.43 2.71
CA LEU A 172 15.13 23.98 1.84
C LEU A 172 15.11 23.29 0.47
N SER A 173 15.44 24.04 -0.56
CA SER A 173 15.63 23.56 -1.92
C SER A 173 16.92 24.12 -2.47
N SER A 174 17.56 23.39 -3.38
CA SER A 174 18.72 23.87 -4.14
C SER A 174 18.45 25.21 -4.84
N HIS A 175 17.22 25.46 -5.30
CA HIS A 175 16.82 26.72 -5.93
C HIS A 175 16.73 27.88 -4.93
N GLY A 176 16.45 27.58 -3.67
CA GLY A 176 16.46 28.57 -2.58
C GLY A 176 17.85 29.13 -2.29
N ALA A 177 18.92 28.59 -2.89
CA ALA A 177 20.24 29.22 -2.88
C ALA A 177 20.27 30.54 -3.68
N ASP A 178 19.40 30.68 -4.70
CA ASP A 178 19.29 31.89 -5.51
C ASP A 178 18.31 32.90 -4.89
N PRO A 179 18.76 34.14 -4.55
CA PRO A 179 17.92 35.17 -3.94
C PRO A 179 16.71 35.59 -4.80
N LYS A 180 16.72 35.30 -6.11
CA LYS A 180 15.71 35.74 -7.08
C LYS A 180 14.57 34.73 -7.29
N ARG A 181 14.75 33.46 -6.95
CA ARG A 181 13.81 32.37 -7.31
C ARG A 181 12.99 31.81 -6.14
N GLY A 182 13.31 32.21 -4.90
CA GLY A 182 12.66 31.69 -3.71
C GLY A 182 12.96 30.20 -3.46
N CYS A 183 12.53 29.68 -2.31
CA CYS A 183 12.76 28.28 -1.95
C CYS A 183 11.63 27.39 -2.50
N VAL A 184 11.75 27.00 -3.77
CA VAL A 184 10.75 26.21 -4.49
C VAL A 184 11.27 24.82 -4.88
N ALA A 185 10.38 23.83 -4.91
CA ALA A 185 10.64 22.48 -5.39
C ALA A 185 9.61 22.07 -6.44
N PHE A 186 10.01 21.23 -7.40
CA PHE A 186 9.11 20.68 -8.41
C PHE A 186 9.03 19.17 -8.21
N MET A 187 7.80 18.66 -8.16
CA MET A 187 7.52 17.26 -7.94
C MET A 187 6.58 16.73 -9.02
N GLU A 188 6.88 15.55 -9.50
CA GLU A 188 6.03 14.80 -10.42
C GLU A 188 5.11 13.87 -9.62
N THR A 189 3.81 13.94 -9.89
CA THR A 189 2.77 13.17 -9.19
C THR A 189 2.22 12.01 -10.01
N SER A 190 2.96 11.55 -11.03
CA SER A 190 2.58 10.43 -11.91
C SER A 190 2.29 9.15 -11.13
N ASN A 191 2.99 8.93 -10.01
CA ASN A 191 2.78 7.78 -9.13
C ASN A 191 1.51 7.85 -8.25
N LEU A 192 0.88 9.02 -8.10
CA LEU A 192 -0.35 9.18 -7.30
C LEU A 192 -1.58 9.28 -8.20
N ASP A 193 -1.59 10.26 -9.09
CA ASP A 193 -2.78 10.66 -9.85
C ASP A 193 -2.63 10.39 -11.36
N GLY A 194 -1.49 9.84 -11.80
CA GLY A 194 -1.18 9.64 -13.23
C GLY A 194 -0.87 10.93 -14.00
N GLU A 195 -0.94 12.09 -13.36
CA GLU A 195 -0.59 13.39 -13.94
C GLU A 195 0.93 13.51 -14.16
N THR A 196 1.34 13.85 -15.38
CA THR A 196 2.76 14.07 -15.75
C THR A 196 3.21 15.52 -15.53
N ASN A 197 2.28 16.42 -15.18
CA ASN A 197 2.59 17.82 -14.94
C ASN A 197 3.35 17.98 -13.62
N LEU A 198 4.38 18.82 -13.65
CA LEU A 198 5.15 19.16 -12.46
C LEU A 198 4.33 20.07 -11.55
N LYS A 199 4.15 19.66 -10.29
CA LYS A 199 3.54 20.48 -9.25
C LYS A 199 4.64 21.23 -8.51
N THR A 200 4.47 22.54 -8.36
CA THR A 200 5.39 23.41 -7.62
C THR A 200 5.03 23.43 -6.13
N ARG A 201 6.03 23.30 -5.26
CA ARG A 201 5.92 23.41 -3.80
C ARG A 201 6.87 24.47 -3.27
N GLN A 202 6.53 25.13 -2.17
CA GLN A 202 7.28 26.25 -1.61
C GLN A 202 7.57 26.02 -0.12
N ALA A 203 8.76 26.40 0.33
CA ALA A 203 9.05 26.38 1.76
C ALA A 203 8.25 27.46 2.49
N PRO A 204 7.92 27.27 3.77
CA PRO A 204 7.32 28.31 4.61
C PRO A 204 8.18 29.58 4.61
N LYS A 205 7.54 30.75 4.59
CA LYS A 205 8.20 32.05 4.54
C LYS A 205 9.10 32.26 5.75
N LEU A 206 8.62 31.91 6.95
CA LEU A 206 9.36 32.02 8.22
C LEU A 206 10.69 31.26 8.15
N VAL A 207 10.67 30.05 7.57
CA VAL A 207 11.87 29.23 7.36
C VAL A 207 12.80 29.90 6.35
N SER A 208 12.24 30.40 5.24
CA SER A 208 13.03 31.07 4.20
C SER A 208 13.68 32.38 4.68
N ASP A 209 13.00 33.13 5.55
CA ASP A 209 13.45 34.41 6.11
C ASP A 209 14.63 34.18 7.06
N ILE A 210 14.50 33.25 8.02
CA ILE A 210 15.57 32.88 8.96
C ILE A 210 16.85 32.44 8.22
N ILE A 211 16.68 31.69 7.14
CA ILE A 211 17.81 31.24 6.32
C ILE A 211 18.43 32.42 5.57
N SER A 212 17.61 33.35 5.06
CA SER A 212 18.09 34.53 4.35
C SER A 212 18.84 35.50 5.27
N GLU A 213 18.38 35.68 6.50
CA GLU A 213 19.03 36.49 7.54
C GLU A 213 20.37 35.88 7.96
N GLY A 214 20.41 34.56 8.17
CA GLY A 214 21.66 33.83 8.39
C GLY A 214 22.68 34.03 7.27
N ARG A 215 22.23 34.18 6.00
CA ARG A 215 23.12 34.49 4.86
C ARG A 215 23.63 35.94 4.89
N ARG A 216 22.77 36.92 5.20
CA ARG A 216 23.14 38.35 5.23
C ARG A 216 24.15 38.67 6.33
N SER A 217 23.94 38.14 7.53
CA SER A 217 24.88 38.31 8.65
C SER A 217 26.26 37.76 8.30
N ARG A 218 26.32 36.68 7.51
CA ARG A 218 27.56 36.08 7.04
C ARG A 218 28.24 36.85 5.91
N SER A 219 27.51 37.40 4.94
CA SER A 219 28.11 38.24 3.90
C SER A 219 28.73 39.49 4.52
N LEU A 220 28.08 40.08 5.53
CA LEU A 220 28.61 41.21 6.28
C LEU A 220 29.86 40.84 7.09
N LEU A 221 29.88 39.69 7.77
CA LEU A 221 31.07 39.20 8.48
C LEU A 221 32.26 38.93 7.54
N LEU A 222 32.01 38.30 6.39
CA LEU A 222 33.03 38.03 5.38
C LEU A 222 33.56 39.34 4.76
N GLN A 223 32.68 40.32 4.51
CA GLN A 223 33.06 41.64 4.01
C GLN A 223 33.84 42.46 5.05
N ARG A 224 33.57 42.25 6.35
CA ARG A 224 34.36 42.81 7.47
C ARG A 224 35.73 42.16 7.63
N GLN A 225 35.86 40.89 7.24
CA GLN A 225 37.15 40.18 7.25
C GLN A 225 38.00 40.51 6.03
N SER A 226 37.40 40.68 4.84
CA SER A 226 38.14 41.10 3.64
C SER A 226 38.66 42.54 3.74
N SER A 227 37.88 43.45 4.35
CA SER A 227 38.32 44.84 4.60
C SER A 227 39.42 44.98 5.67
N ARG A 228 39.68 43.94 6.47
CA ARG A 228 40.82 43.90 7.41
C ARG A 228 42.13 43.41 6.78
N SER A 229 42.11 42.93 5.52
CA SER A 229 43.30 42.40 4.83
C SER A 229 43.93 43.32 3.78
N THR A 230 43.35 44.51 3.54
CA THR A 230 43.96 45.57 2.72
C THR A 230 44.69 46.57 3.62
N GLY A 231 45.84 46.13 4.13
CA GLY A 231 46.86 46.97 4.74
C GLY A 231 48.19 46.27 4.49
N ASP A 232 49.00 46.86 3.62
CA ASP A 232 50.34 46.44 3.16
C ASP A 232 50.43 45.22 2.23
N THR A 233 50.70 45.48 0.94
CA THR A 233 51.95 45.06 0.26
C THR A 233 52.07 45.78 -1.09
N LYS A 234 53.27 46.33 -1.35
CA LYS A 234 53.69 47.08 -2.53
C LYS A 234 53.77 46.23 -3.81
N GLN A 235 53.54 46.91 -4.93
CA GLN A 235 54.06 46.73 -6.30
C GLN A 235 54.83 45.44 -6.63
N ARG A 236 54.33 44.70 -7.65
CA ARG A 236 55.15 44.22 -8.77
C ARG A 236 54.27 43.88 -9.98
N GLU A 237 54.58 44.55 -11.10
CA GLU A 237 54.09 44.24 -12.45
C GLU A 237 54.60 42.87 -12.90
N GLY A 238 53.81 42.18 -13.73
CA GLY A 238 54.19 40.94 -14.39
C GLY A 238 52.99 40.15 -14.88
N SER A 239 52.50 40.47 -16.08
CA SER A 239 51.70 39.57 -16.90
C SER A 239 52.52 38.31 -17.27
N PRO A 240 51.86 37.15 -17.39
CA PRO A 240 52.01 36.42 -18.64
C PRO A 240 50.71 35.78 -19.14
N GLN A 241 50.79 35.46 -20.43
CA GLN A 241 49.75 35.15 -21.38
C GLN A 241 49.14 33.76 -21.23
N MET A 242 47.98 33.65 -21.86
CA MET A 242 47.24 32.45 -22.26
C MET A 242 48.12 31.49 -23.07
N GLU A 243 48.12 30.20 -22.72
CA GLU A 243 48.45 29.11 -23.64
C GLU A 243 47.30 28.10 -23.61
N ILE A 244 46.68 27.94 -24.79
CA ILE A 244 45.69 26.93 -25.11
C ILE A 244 46.49 25.73 -25.57
N ASP A 245 46.32 24.57 -24.92
CA ASP A 245 46.69 23.32 -25.54
C ASP A 245 45.52 22.35 -25.52
N SER A 246 45.14 21.97 -26.73
CA SER A 246 43.99 21.17 -27.09
C SER A 246 44.42 19.72 -27.22
N GLN A 247 43.88 18.83 -26.37
CA GLN A 247 43.76 17.40 -26.66
C GLN A 247 42.72 16.75 -25.73
N LEU A 248 41.58 16.39 -26.31
CA LEU A 248 40.57 15.47 -25.75
C LEU A 248 41.07 14.02 -25.94
N PRO A 249 40.71 13.09 -25.03
CA PRO A 249 39.53 12.27 -25.30
C PRO A 249 38.61 12.02 -24.10
N GLU A 250 37.30 12.02 -24.42
CA GLU A 250 36.24 11.10 -23.97
C GLU A 250 36.29 10.57 -22.53
N ASP A 251 35.55 11.22 -21.62
CA ASP A 251 34.63 10.55 -20.67
C ASP A 251 33.94 11.62 -19.78
N GLY A 252 32.79 12.10 -20.25
CA GLY A 252 32.00 13.17 -19.65
C GLY A 252 31.25 12.74 -18.38
N PHE A 253 31.96 12.51 -17.27
CA PHE A 253 31.34 12.16 -15.99
C PHE A 253 32.11 12.67 -14.77
N ARG A 254 32.49 13.96 -14.69
CA ARG A 254 33.17 14.46 -13.47
C ARG A 254 32.93 15.91 -12.99
N LEU A 255 32.11 16.73 -13.64
CA LEU A 255 32.04 18.16 -13.29
C LEU A 255 30.87 18.64 -12.42
N TYR A 256 29.86 17.81 -12.11
CA TYR A 256 28.77 18.20 -11.19
C TYR A 256 28.99 17.85 -9.71
N LYS A 257 30.13 17.23 -9.36
CA LYS A 257 30.35 16.69 -8.01
C LYS A 257 30.94 17.69 -6.99
N ARG A 258 31.30 18.92 -7.40
CA ARG A 258 32.08 19.83 -6.53
C ARG A 258 31.36 21.08 -6.04
N GLN A 259 30.24 21.51 -6.63
CA GLN A 259 29.59 22.77 -6.26
C GLN A 259 28.31 22.64 -5.41
N SER A 260 27.53 21.55 -5.53
CA SER A 260 26.24 21.46 -4.81
C SER A 260 26.31 20.86 -3.40
N THR A 261 27.32 20.04 -3.10
CA THR A 261 27.49 19.42 -1.75
C THR A 261 28.29 20.29 -0.79
N GLY A 262 29.04 21.28 -1.28
CA GLY A 262 29.79 22.21 -0.44
C GLY A 262 28.92 23.16 0.39
N PHE A 263 27.64 23.31 0.03
CA PHE A 263 26.68 24.14 0.77
C PHE A 263 26.18 23.46 2.05
N ILE A 264 26.07 22.12 2.03
CA ILE A 264 25.68 21.31 3.20
C ILE A 264 26.82 21.26 4.23
N ALA A 265 28.06 21.54 3.82
CA ALA A 265 29.20 21.62 4.73
C ALA A 265 29.19 22.87 5.63
N LYS A 266 28.30 23.85 5.41
CA LYS A 266 28.13 24.99 6.32
C LYS A 266 26.98 24.69 7.29
N LYS A 267 27.33 24.07 8.42
CA LYS A 267 26.47 23.58 9.52
C LYS A 267 25.47 24.58 10.13
N GLU A 268 25.52 25.86 9.78
CA GLU A 268 24.91 26.95 10.56
C GLU A 268 23.41 27.22 10.32
N PRO A 269 22.84 27.29 9.09
CA PRO A 269 21.43 27.65 8.92
C PRO A 269 20.47 26.53 9.32
N LEU A 270 20.89 25.26 9.22
CA LEU A 270 20.10 24.13 9.69
C LEU A 270 20.12 24.05 11.22
N ALA A 271 21.27 24.35 11.85
CA ALA A 271 21.40 24.36 13.31
C ALA A 271 20.50 25.42 13.96
N THR A 272 20.21 26.53 13.28
CA THR A 272 19.27 27.56 13.78
C THR A 272 17.80 27.12 13.71
N LEU A 273 17.43 26.21 12.81
CA LEU A 273 16.05 25.71 12.64
C LEU A 273 15.78 24.44 13.47
N VAL A 274 16.81 23.64 13.67
CA VAL A 274 16.74 22.40 14.46
C VAL A 274 16.47 22.75 15.92
N ASN A 275 15.44 22.13 16.50
CA ASN A 275 15.01 22.31 17.90
C ASN A 275 14.50 23.71 18.28
N THR A 276 14.30 24.61 17.32
CA THR A 276 13.78 25.97 17.57
C THR A 276 12.36 26.16 17.11
N MET A 277 11.79 25.21 16.35
CA MET A 277 10.44 25.29 15.81
C MET A 277 9.67 24.00 16.04
N SER A 278 8.38 24.14 16.35
CA SER A 278 7.39 23.07 16.34
C SER A 278 6.37 23.30 15.23
N MET A 279 5.89 22.20 14.65
CA MET A 279 4.82 22.20 13.68
C MET A 279 3.63 21.51 14.30
N GLN A 280 2.46 22.16 14.21
CA GLN A 280 1.19 21.58 14.60
C GLN A 280 0.35 21.34 13.35
N PHE A 281 -0.24 20.15 13.20
CA PHE A 281 -1.00 19.80 12.01
C PHE A 281 -2.17 18.88 12.33
N GLU A 282 -3.14 18.80 11.42
CA GLU A 282 -4.31 17.93 11.58
C GLU A 282 -3.93 16.44 11.67
N ALA A 283 -4.87 15.60 12.12
CA ALA A 283 -4.70 14.15 12.00
C ALA A 283 -4.61 13.75 10.50
N PRO A 284 -3.88 12.68 10.16
CA PRO A 284 -3.68 12.27 8.78
C PRO A 284 -5.03 11.93 8.13
N SER A 285 -5.27 12.51 6.94
CA SER A 285 -6.50 12.35 6.19
C SER A 285 -6.24 11.78 4.79
N ALA A 286 -7.25 11.13 4.21
CA ALA A 286 -7.14 10.48 2.90
C ALA A 286 -7.13 11.49 1.72
N ASP A 287 -7.55 12.73 1.97
CA ASP A 287 -7.62 13.78 0.96
C ASP A 287 -6.20 14.21 0.55
N LEU A 288 -5.83 14.01 -0.71
CA LEU A 288 -4.50 14.33 -1.23
C LEU A 288 -4.29 15.84 -1.47
N LEU A 289 -5.36 16.64 -1.48
CA LEU A 289 -5.32 18.06 -1.86
C LEU A 289 -5.43 19.02 -0.68
N LYS A 290 -5.88 18.52 0.48
CA LYS A 290 -6.10 19.31 1.67
C LYS A 290 -5.04 19.02 2.72
N PHE A 291 -4.31 20.05 3.14
CA PHE A 291 -3.42 20.00 4.29
C PHE A 291 -3.56 21.28 5.09
N LYS A 292 -3.66 21.15 6.41
CA LYS A 292 -3.73 22.27 7.35
C LYS A 292 -2.74 22.04 8.47
N GLY A 293 -1.84 23.00 8.67
CA GLY A 293 -0.97 23.05 9.84
C GLY A 293 -0.57 24.48 10.16
N SER A 294 0.24 24.62 11.20
CA SER A 294 0.88 25.84 11.62
C SER A 294 2.32 25.53 12.02
N LEU A 295 3.19 26.50 11.79
CA LEU A 295 4.59 26.50 12.22
C LEU A 295 4.74 27.58 13.28
N SER A 296 5.25 27.20 14.44
CA SER A 296 5.50 28.10 15.58
C SER A 296 6.93 27.95 16.09
N PRO A 297 7.60 29.05 16.45
CA PRO A 297 8.87 28.97 17.17
C PRO A 297 8.66 28.46 18.60
N LEU A 298 9.68 27.80 19.15
CA LEU A 298 9.67 27.12 20.46
C LEU A 298 10.10 28.05 21.62
N SER A 299 10.41 29.32 21.36
CA SER A 299 10.92 30.25 22.37
C SER A 299 9.84 30.69 23.35
N ASN A 300 10.08 30.47 24.65
CA ASN A 300 9.26 30.95 25.79
C ASN A 300 9.46 32.44 26.14
N THR A 301 10.10 33.24 25.28
CA THR A 301 10.26 34.67 25.50
C THR A 301 9.01 35.41 25.05
N GLU A 302 8.56 36.39 25.83
CA GLU A 302 7.28 37.13 25.75
C GLU A 302 6.92 37.77 24.38
N ASP A 303 7.77 37.63 23.38
CA ASP A 303 7.43 37.89 21.98
C ASP A 303 6.74 36.65 21.41
N GLU A 304 5.40 36.69 21.30
CA GLU A 304 4.61 35.74 20.50
C GLU A 304 5.21 35.64 19.10
N GLY A 305 6.06 34.64 18.87
CA GLY A 305 6.65 34.43 17.57
C GLY A 305 5.57 34.19 16.53
N THR A 306 5.72 34.82 15.36
CA THR A 306 4.70 34.80 14.31
C THR A 306 4.36 33.38 13.89
N ILE A 307 3.11 32.96 14.14
CA ILE A 307 2.59 31.66 13.71
C ILE A 307 2.34 31.72 12.21
N GLU A 308 3.03 30.88 11.43
CA GLU A 308 2.79 30.76 9.99
C GLU A 308 1.86 29.58 9.68
N ALA A 309 0.84 29.80 8.86
CA ALA A 309 -0.05 28.73 8.41
C ALA A 309 0.63 27.88 7.32
N LEU A 310 0.62 26.57 7.50
CA LEU A 310 1.09 25.59 6.53
C LEU A 310 -0.08 25.06 5.70
N SER A 311 0.10 25.06 4.37
CA SER A 311 -0.87 24.60 3.39
C SER A 311 -0.31 23.44 2.56
N MET A 312 -1.11 22.92 1.64
CA MET A 312 -0.71 21.86 0.72
C MET A 312 0.51 22.24 -0.12
N ASP A 313 0.70 23.52 -0.39
CA ASP A 313 1.85 24.04 -1.15
C ASP A 313 3.20 23.83 -0.45
N ASN A 314 3.20 23.58 0.86
CA ASN A 314 4.41 23.29 1.62
C ASN A 314 4.70 21.78 1.73
N LEU A 315 3.73 20.92 1.38
CA LEU A 315 3.79 19.48 1.59
C LEU A 315 4.31 18.73 0.34
N LEU A 316 5.35 17.94 0.56
CA LEU A 316 5.86 16.93 -0.36
C LEU A 316 5.25 15.58 0.01
N LEU A 317 4.53 14.94 -0.91
CA LEU A 317 3.87 13.65 -0.66
C LEU A 317 4.80 12.46 -0.92
N ARG A 318 4.64 11.40 -0.14
CA ARG A 318 5.27 10.09 -0.36
C ARG A 318 4.99 9.59 -1.78
N GLY A 319 6.01 9.03 -2.44
CA GLY A 319 5.89 8.39 -3.75
C GLY A 319 5.98 9.35 -4.94
N CYS A 320 5.83 10.66 -4.72
CA CYS A 320 6.18 11.67 -5.71
C CYS A 320 7.67 11.63 -6.03
N THR A 321 8.05 11.90 -7.26
CA THR A 321 9.47 11.99 -7.64
C THR A 321 9.89 13.44 -7.75
N LEU A 322 11.07 13.76 -7.22
CA LEU A 322 11.63 15.10 -7.31
C LEU A 322 12.14 15.35 -8.73
N LYS A 323 11.79 16.47 -9.35
CA LYS A 323 12.22 16.83 -10.72
C LYS A 323 12.72 18.26 -10.77
N ASN A 324 13.61 18.56 -11.72
CA ASN A 324 14.14 19.91 -11.97
C ASN A 324 14.67 20.61 -10.71
N THR A 325 15.06 19.86 -9.68
CA THR A 325 15.53 20.37 -8.38
C THR A 325 16.60 19.41 -7.85
N PRO A 326 17.89 19.77 -7.96
CA PRO A 326 19.01 18.90 -7.58
C PRO A 326 18.89 18.25 -6.20
N TRP A 327 18.39 18.99 -5.21
CA TRP A 327 18.12 18.45 -3.88
C TRP A 327 17.09 19.30 -3.12
N VAL A 328 16.39 18.65 -2.20
CA VAL A 328 15.53 19.28 -1.19
C VAL A 328 15.83 18.71 0.19
N LEU A 329 15.61 19.53 1.21
CA LEU A 329 15.53 19.11 2.60
C LEU A 329 14.10 19.30 3.07
N GLY A 330 13.54 18.26 3.65
CA GLY A 330 12.22 18.31 4.25
C GLY A 330 12.20 17.63 5.61
N VAL A 331 11.25 18.02 6.44
CA VAL A 331 10.99 17.38 7.73
C VAL A 331 9.80 16.45 7.61
N VAL A 332 9.94 15.21 8.10
CA VAL A 332 8.89 14.19 8.02
C VAL A 332 7.72 14.56 8.93
N VAL A 333 6.51 14.52 8.37
CA VAL A 333 5.26 14.84 9.08
C VAL A 333 4.43 13.57 9.27
N TYR A 334 4.17 12.86 8.18
CA TYR A 334 3.47 11.57 8.21
C TYR A 334 4.35 10.49 7.61
N ALA A 335 4.39 9.36 8.31
CA ALA A 335 5.23 8.23 8.00
C ALA A 335 4.39 6.96 7.82
N GLY A 336 4.85 6.06 6.96
CA GLY A 336 4.31 4.71 6.86
C GLY A 336 2.86 4.69 6.40
N HIS A 337 2.02 3.94 7.12
CA HIS A 337 0.58 3.85 6.87
C HIS A 337 -0.20 5.13 7.16
N GLU A 338 0.42 6.11 7.83
CA GLU A 338 -0.21 7.41 8.08
C GLU A 338 0.05 8.43 6.97
N SER A 339 0.91 8.11 6.01
CA SER A 339 1.11 8.98 4.85
C SER A 339 -0.17 9.06 4.03
N ARG A 340 -0.47 10.23 3.48
CA ARG A 340 -1.72 10.49 2.73
C ARG A 340 -1.87 9.54 1.54
N PHE A 341 -0.76 9.25 0.85
CA PHE A 341 -0.73 8.24 -0.22
C PHE A 341 -1.18 6.85 0.25
N MET A 342 -0.64 6.38 1.38
CA MET A 342 -0.97 5.07 1.91
C MET A 342 -2.42 5.02 2.40
N ILE A 343 -2.92 6.06 3.06
CA ILE A 343 -4.31 6.13 3.52
C ILE A 343 -5.29 6.16 2.34
N SER A 344 -5.00 6.98 1.32
CA SER A 344 -5.81 7.05 0.09
C SER A 344 -5.92 5.66 -0.55
N ASN A 345 -4.79 4.93 -0.61
CA ASN A 345 -4.76 3.56 -1.09
C ASN A 345 -5.11 2.50 -0.02
N HIS A 346 -5.87 2.85 1.02
CA HIS A 346 -6.39 1.93 2.05
C HIS A 346 -5.30 1.13 2.79
N GLY A 347 -4.16 1.75 3.07
CA GLY A 347 -2.98 1.11 3.67
C GLY A 347 -2.30 0.09 2.74
N GLY A 348 -2.59 0.13 1.44
CA GLY A 348 -2.18 -0.89 0.48
C GLY A 348 -3.01 -2.17 0.54
N PHE A 349 -4.02 -2.25 1.41
CA PHE A 349 -5.03 -3.31 1.38
C PHE A 349 -6.10 -2.94 0.35
N ALA A 350 -5.84 -3.22 -0.92
CA ALA A 350 -6.86 -3.06 -1.94
C ALA A 350 -7.99 -4.09 -1.71
N PRO A 351 -9.27 -3.68 -1.67
CA PRO A 351 -10.37 -4.63 -1.57
C PRO A 351 -10.33 -5.60 -2.76
N ALA A 352 -10.59 -6.88 -2.49
CA ALA A 352 -10.62 -7.90 -3.53
C ALA A 352 -11.65 -7.52 -4.61
N LYS A 353 -11.16 -7.24 -5.81
CA LYS A 353 -11.99 -7.01 -6.99
C LYS A 353 -12.64 -8.34 -7.36
N ARG A 354 -13.93 -8.33 -7.72
CA ARG A 354 -14.65 -9.53 -8.19
C ARG A 354 -14.98 -9.33 -9.65
N SER A 355 -14.77 -10.37 -10.46
CA SER A 355 -15.11 -10.31 -11.88
C SER A 355 -16.64 -10.38 -12.06
N THR A 356 -17.16 -9.75 -13.12
CA THR A 356 -18.57 -9.90 -13.51
C THR A 356 -18.91 -11.38 -13.78
N VAL A 357 -17.95 -12.13 -14.31
CA VAL A 357 -18.05 -13.57 -14.55
C VAL A 357 -18.26 -14.33 -13.23
N ASP A 358 -17.56 -13.99 -12.14
CA ASP A 358 -17.79 -14.60 -10.82
C ASP A 358 -19.22 -14.39 -10.33
N ILE A 359 -19.76 -13.18 -10.54
CA ILE A 359 -21.12 -12.84 -10.12
C ILE A 359 -22.13 -13.65 -10.93
N ALA A 360 -21.97 -13.71 -12.25
CA ALA A 360 -22.82 -14.50 -13.12
C ALA A 360 -22.74 -16.01 -12.80
N MET A 361 -21.53 -16.53 -12.59
CA MET A 361 -21.31 -17.94 -12.27
C MET A 361 -21.97 -18.34 -10.93
N ASN A 362 -21.92 -17.48 -9.91
CA ASN A 362 -22.66 -17.69 -8.66
C ASN A 362 -24.18 -17.76 -8.87
N LYS A 363 -24.72 -16.94 -9.79
CA LYS A 363 -26.15 -16.99 -10.15
C LYS A 363 -26.50 -18.32 -10.82
N TYR A 364 -25.69 -18.79 -11.77
CA TYR A 364 -25.93 -20.07 -12.44
C TYR A 364 -25.83 -21.27 -11.49
N VAL A 365 -24.85 -21.29 -10.58
CA VAL A 365 -24.78 -22.37 -9.57
C VAL A 365 -26.00 -22.39 -8.67
N LEU A 366 -26.50 -21.23 -8.25
CA LEU A 366 -27.74 -21.19 -7.46
C LEU A 366 -28.93 -21.74 -8.27
N THR A 367 -29.06 -21.35 -9.54
CA THR A 367 -30.13 -21.86 -10.41
C THR A 367 -30.04 -23.37 -10.63
N LEU A 368 -28.85 -23.91 -10.89
CA LEU A 368 -28.64 -25.35 -11.06
C LEU A 368 -28.85 -26.13 -9.76
N PHE A 369 -28.48 -25.56 -8.62
CA PHE A 369 -28.73 -26.18 -7.31
C PHE A 369 -30.23 -26.30 -7.01
N ILE A 370 -31.00 -25.24 -7.29
CA ILE A 370 -32.46 -25.27 -7.14
C ILE A 370 -33.08 -26.31 -8.08
N LEU A 371 -32.64 -26.34 -9.34
CA LEU A 371 -33.11 -27.33 -10.31
C LEU A 371 -32.79 -28.77 -9.85
N GLN A 372 -31.57 -29.02 -9.38
CA GLN A 372 -31.14 -30.31 -8.85
C GLN A 372 -32.02 -30.74 -7.68
N ALA A 373 -32.28 -29.84 -6.73
CA ALA A 373 -33.16 -30.13 -5.58
C ALA A 373 -34.58 -30.51 -6.03
N ILE A 374 -35.15 -29.81 -7.01
CA ILE A 374 -36.48 -30.12 -7.56
C ILE A 374 -36.48 -31.51 -8.22
N LEU A 375 -35.48 -31.82 -9.05
CA LEU A 375 -35.37 -33.13 -9.70
C LEU A 375 -35.25 -34.28 -8.67
N CYS A 376 -34.51 -34.06 -7.58
CA CYS A 376 -34.39 -35.05 -6.50
C CYS A 376 -35.72 -35.27 -5.77
N VAL A 377 -36.52 -34.21 -5.54
CA VAL A 377 -37.87 -34.34 -4.97
C VAL A 377 -38.76 -35.14 -5.91
N ILE A 378 -38.78 -34.81 -7.21
CA ILE A 378 -39.60 -35.52 -8.21
C ILE A 378 -39.22 -37.00 -8.25
N ALA A 379 -37.92 -37.34 -8.30
CA ALA A 379 -37.44 -38.72 -8.29
C ALA A 379 -37.86 -39.47 -7.02
N THR A 380 -37.82 -38.81 -5.85
CA THR A 380 -38.24 -39.40 -4.58
C THR A 380 -39.74 -39.68 -4.56
N ILE A 381 -40.57 -38.76 -5.08
CA ILE A 381 -42.02 -38.95 -5.19
C ILE A 381 -42.33 -40.11 -6.13
N ILE A 382 -41.70 -40.16 -7.31
CA ILE A 382 -41.90 -41.25 -8.27
C ILE A 382 -41.54 -42.61 -7.64
N PHE A 383 -40.39 -42.70 -6.96
CA PHE A 383 -40.00 -43.93 -6.26
C PHE A 383 -41.01 -44.30 -5.17
N GLY A 384 -41.52 -43.34 -4.41
CA GLY A 384 -42.55 -43.56 -3.39
C GLY A 384 -43.92 -44.00 -3.93
N THR A 385 -44.20 -43.78 -5.23
CA THR A 385 -45.42 -44.30 -5.88
C THR A 385 -45.29 -45.73 -6.39
N LEU A 386 -44.09 -46.33 -6.37
CA LEU A 386 -43.92 -47.72 -6.75
C LEU A 386 -44.60 -48.64 -5.72
N PRO A 387 -45.13 -49.81 -6.13
CA PRO A 387 -45.68 -50.78 -5.20
C PRO A 387 -44.68 -51.11 -4.10
N SER A 388 -45.16 -51.23 -2.86
CA SER A 388 -44.32 -51.65 -1.74
C SER A 388 -43.74 -53.05 -2.00
N PRO A 389 -42.52 -53.37 -1.54
CA PRO A 389 -41.92 -54.70 -1.67
C PRO A 389 -42.78 -55.86 -1.16
N ASN A 390 -43.75 -55.56 -0.27
CA ASN A 390 -44.68 -56.52 0.31
C ASN A 390 -45.99 -56.69 -0.49
N SER A 391 -46.19 -55.95 -1.58
CA SER A 391 -47.36 -56.06 -2.46
C SER A 391 -47.20 -57.21 -3.45
N SER A 392 -48.31 -57.91 -3.79
CA SER A 392 -48.33 -58.95 -4.82
C SER A 392 -47.94 -58.44 -6.21
N ASP A 393 -48.08 -57.14 -6.44
CA ASP A 393 -47.77 -56.48 -7.71
C ASP A 393 -46.30 -56.01 -7.81
N TYR A 394 -45.47 -56.30 -6.80
CA TYR A 394 -44.06 -55.92 -6.80
C TYR A 394 -43.22 -56.87 -7.70
N PRO A 395 -42.40 -56.36 -8.63
CA PRO A 395 -41.58 -57.21 -9.49
C PRO A 395 -40.60 -58.08 -8.69
N TRP A 396 -40.70 -59.40 -8.85
CA TRP A 396 -39.96 -60.39 -8.05
C TRP A 396 -38.43 -60.22 -8.10
N TYR A 397 -37.88 -59.70 -9.20
CA TYR A 397 -36.43 -59.47 -9.37
C TYR A 397 -35.89 -58.24 -8.61
N LEU A 398 -36.77 -57.41 -8.01
CA LEU A 398 -36.42 -56.24 -7.20
C LEU A 398 -36.57 -56.50 -5.68
N SER A 399 -36.97 -57.71 -5.28
CA SER A 399 -37.37 -58.09 -3.91
C SER A 399 -36.29 -57.98 -2.81
N GLY A 400 -35.07 -57.53 -3.15
CA GLY A 400 -33.96 -57.32 -2.21
C GLY A 400 -33.61 -55.85 -1.93
N LEU A 401 -34.35 -54.89 -2.51
CA LEU A 401 -34.15 -53.47 -2.22
C LEU A 401 -34.68 -53.15 -0.81
N SER A 402 -33.80 -52.72 0.09
CA SER A 402 -34.20 -52.26 1.43
C SER A 402 -35.13 -51.06 1.30
N ASP A 403 -36.21 -51.04 2.08
CA ASP A 403 -37.12 -49.90 2.18
C ASP A 403 -36.39 -48.75 2.90
N GLN A 404 -35.63 -47.98 2.12
CA GLN A 404 -34.88 -46.84 2.62
C GLN A 404 -35.82 -45.67 2.87
N THR A 405 -35.51 -44.88 3.90
CA THR A 405 -36.31 -43.68 4.20
C THR A 405 -36.34 -42.74 2.98
N PRO A 406 -37.44 -42.00 2.75
CA PRO A 406 -37.53 -41.06 1.63
C PRO A 406 -36.42 -40.00 1.65
N LEU A 407 -35.90 -39.67 2.84
CA LEU A 407 -34.75 -38.78 3.00
C LEU A 407 -33.46 -39.39 2.44
N ILE A 408 -33.19 -40.66 2.72
CA ILE A 408 -32.01 -41.36 2.18
C ILE A 408 -32.12 -41.47 0.66
N ASN A 409 -33.30 -41.80 0.12
CA ASN A 409 -33.53 -41.82 -1.32
C ASN A 409 -33.31 -40.44 -1.97
N TYR A 410 -33.83 -39.37 -1.35
CA TYR A 410 -33.59 -37.99 -1.80
C TYR A 410 -32.09 -37.64 -1.84
N LEU A 411 -31.36 -37.95 -0.75
CA LEU A 411 -29.92 -37.69 -0.67
C LEU A 411 -29.12 -38.53 -1.66
N SER A 412 -29.56 -39.77 -1.93
CA SER A 412 -28.94 -40.67 -2.92
C SER A 412 -29.05 -40.10 -4.34
N TYR A 413 -30.25 -39.62 -4.71
CA TYR A 413 -30.45 -38.93 -5.99
C TYR A 413 -29.68 -37.61 -6.07
N PHE A 414 -29.57 -36.88 -4.95
CA PHE A 414 -28.77 -35.66 -4.88
C PHE A 414 -27.30 -35.94 -5.21
N VAL A 415 -26.73 -36.99 -4.63
CA VAL A 415 -25.37 -37.43 -4.93
C VAL A 415 -25.21 -37.89 -6.37
N LEU A 416 -26.17 -38.65 -6.90
CA LEU A 416 -26.14 -39.14 -8.28
C LEU A 416 -26.15 -37.99 -9.30
N LEU A 417 -26.87 -36.90 -9.00
CA LEU A 417 -26.95 -35.70 -9.84
C LEU A 417 -25.87 -34.64 -9.53
N ASN A 418 -24.86 -34.94 -8.70
CA ASN A 418 -23.77 -34.01 -8.36
C ASN A 418 -22.95 -33.57 -9.60
N SER A 419 -23.00 -34.32 -10.71
CA SER A 419 -22.37 -33.92 -11.97
C SER A 419 -23.04 -32.73 -12.67
N LEU A 420 -24.25 -32.33 -12.27
CA LEU A 420 -24.97 -31.20 -12.85
C LEU A 420 -24.25 -29.87 -12.59
N ILE A 421 -23.51 -29.77 -11.48
CA ILE A 421 -22.66 -28.63 -11.14
C ILE A 421 -21.19 -29.06 -11.32
N PRO A 422 -20.59 -28.85 -12.51
CA PRO A 422 -19.25 -29.34 -12.79
C PRO A 422 -18.19 -28.61 -11.95
N VAL A 423 -17.46 -29.35 -11.11
CA VAL A 423 -16.30 -28.86 -10.34
C VAL A 423 -15.26 -28.20 -11.26
N SER A 424 -15.07 -28.76 -12.45
CA SER A 424 -14.10 -28.31 -13.44
C SER A 424 -14.35 -26.92 -13.99
N LEU A 425 -15.59 -26.42 -13.97
CA LEU A 425 -15.90 -25.06 -14.42
C LEU A 425 -15.20 -24.00 -13.56
N TRP A 426 -15.11 -24.26 -12.25
CA TRP A 426 -14.52 -23.34 -11.29
C TRP A 426 -13.00 -23.35 -11.35
N VAL A 427 -12.40 -24.53 -11.40
CA VAL A 427 -10.94 -24.68 -11.54
C VAL A 427 -10.47 -24.11 -12.87
N SER A 428 -11.15 -24.44 -13.97
CA SER A 428 -10.75 -23.95 -15.29
C SER A 428 -10.85 -22.42 -15.38
N GLY A 429 -11.87 -21.81 -14.76
CA GLY A 429 -11.98 -20.36 -14.65
C GLY A 429 -10.82 -19.71 -13.89
N GLU A 430 -10.38 -20.29 -12.76
CA GLU A 430 -9.23 -19.76 -12.01
C GLU A 430 -7.91 -19.91 -12.79
N VAL A 431 -7.67 -21.08 -13.37
CA VAL A 431 -6.46 -21.36 -14.16
C VAL A 431 -6.41 -20.46 -15.38
N LEU A 432 -7.54 -20.26 -16.07
CA LEU A 432 -7.63 -19.42 -17.25
C LEU A 432 -7.28 -17.97 -16.93
N ARG A 433 -7.75 -17.41 -15.80
CA ARG A 433 -7.39 -16.03 -15.40
C ARG A 433 -5.91 -15.87 -15.13
N VAL A 434 -5.30 -16.86 -14.49
CA VAL A 434 -3.85 -16.85 -14.25
C VAL A 434 -3.09 -16.94 -15.57
N ALA A 435 -3.51 -17.82 -16.48
CA ALA A 435 -2.91 -17.94 -17.81
C ALA A 435 -3.05 -16.63 -18.60
N GLN A 436 -4.23 -16.02 -18.61
CA GLN A 436 -4.47 -14.72 -19.25
C GLN A 436 -3.60 -13.62 -18.65
N ALA A 437 -3.42 -13.59 -17.32
CA ALA A 437 -2.53 -12.62 -16.69
C ALA A 437 -1.07 -12.78 -17.13
N PHE A 438 -0.59 -14.02 -17.32
CA PHE A 438 0.75 -14.26 -17.87
C PHE A 438 0.86 -13.89 -19.34
N LEU A 439 -0.17 -14.15 -20.15
CA LEU A 439 -0.20 -13.74 -21.55
C LEU A 439 -0.09 -12.21 -21.69
N ILE A 440 -0.76 -11.45 -20.82
CA ILE A 440 -0.65 -9.98 -20.79
C ILE A 440 0.75 -9.53 -20.38
N GLU A 441 1.39 -10.19 -19.41
CA GLU A 441 2.75 -9.87 -18.95
C GLU A 441 3.83 -10.21 -19.97
N TRP A 442 3.59 -11.20 -20.84
CA TRP A 442 4.51 -11.64 -21.90
C TRP A 442 4.30 -10.96 -23.24
N ASP A 443 3.29 -10.10 -23.35
CA ASP A 443 2.99 -9.39 -24.59
C ASP A 443 4.08 -8.35 -24.88
N ASN A 444 4.82 -8.57 -25.98
CA ASN A 444 5.86 -7.67 -26.43
C ASN A 444 5.30 -6.34 -26.99
N GLU A 445 4.04 -6.32 -27.44
CA GLU A 445 3.40 -5.07 -27.90
C GLU A 445 3.08 -4.13 -26.72
N LEU A 446 2.95 -4.68 -25.51
CA LEU A 446 2.76 -3.93 -24.28
C LEU A 446 4.07 -3.58 -23.56
N TYR A 447 5.21 -3.68 -24.25
CA TYR A 447 6.52 -3.32 -23.72
C TYR A 447 6.93 -1.89 -24.12
N ASP A 448 7.19 -1.05 -23.12
CA ASP A 448 7.71 0.30 -23.31
C ASP A 448 9.24 0.28 -23.46
N VAL A 449 9.72 0.56 -24.68
CA VAL A 449 11.15 0.57 -25.04
C VAL A 449 11.90 1.71 -24.36
N GLU A 450 11.28 2.89 -24.22
CA GLU A 450 11.94 4.07 -23.63
C GLU A 450 12.15 3.87 -22.13
N ARG A 451 11.15 3.33 -21.43
CA ARG A 451 11.20 3.11 -19.98
C ARG A 451 11.78 1.75 -19.59
N LYS A 452 11.95 0.84 -20.55
CA LYS A 452 12.32 -0.58 -20.33
C LYS A 452 11.36 -1.27 -19.35
N LEU A 453 10.07 -1.05 -19.51
CA LEU A 453 9.03 -1.57 -18.63
C LEU A 453 8.04 -2.43 -19.41
N ALA A 454 7.87 -3.67 -18.97
CA ALA A 454 6.80 -4.54 -19.45
C ALA A 454 5.49 -4.26 -18.69
N ALA A 455 4.35 -4.51 -19.33
CA ALA A 455 3.07 -4.53 -18.66
C ALA A 455 3.07 -5.51 -17.47
N ARG A 456 2.45 -5.09 -16.36
CA ARG A 456 2.34 -5.89 -15.14
C ARG A 456 0.89 -6.01 -14.72
N CYS A 457 0.44 -7.24 -14.52
CA CYS A 457 -0.89 -7.51 -14.01
C CYS A 457 -0.86 -7.46 -12.48
N ASN A 458 -1.23 -6.30 -11.91
CA ASN A 458 -1.24 -6.09 -10.46
C ASN A 458 -2.35 -6.87 -9.72
N SER A 459 -3.37 -7.32 -10.44
CA SER A 459 -4.50 -8.08 -9.90
C SER A 459 -4.87 -9.19 -10.88
N LYS A 460 -4.53 -10.44 -10.54
CA LYS A 460 -4.83 -11.61 -11.37
C LYS A 460 -6.25 -12.17 -11.10
N SER A 461 -7.08 -11.44 -10.33
CA SER A 461 -8.37 -11.89 -9.77
C SER A 461 -9.44 -12.20 -10.81
#